data_AF-A0A661INW5-F1
#
_entry.id   AF-A0A661INW5-F1
#
_cell.length_a   1.000
_cell.length_b   1.000
_cell.length_c   1.000
_cell.angle_alpha   90.00
_cell.angle_beta   90.00
_cell.angle_gamma   90.00
#
_symmetry.space_group_name_H-M   'P 1'
#
loop_
_entity.id
_entity.type
_entity.pdbx_description
1 polymer ?
#
loop_
_entity_poly.entity_id
_entity_poly.type
_entity_poly.pdbx_seq_one_letter_code
_entity_poly.pdbx_strand_id
1 'polypeptide(L)'
;MARKFDPITLEILWRRLISIVDEADASVARTAFSSLLRDAHDYTCMFTDRHGRELAQGTFCTPGQAGAMSLGVKKIIHHFPLEEYRPGDVIIVNDPWLLAGHLNDICVLSPIFYKGDLVAFTACVFHHSDIGGRVSSDNREVYEEGLFIPPIKLYEAGKLNESVMEMIRWNVRTPEQVVGDIRS
;
A
#
# COMPACT_ATOMS: atom_id res chain seq x y z
N MET A 1 -8.09 -12.50 29.82
CA MET A 1 -7.76 -11.10 30.17
C MET A 1 -6.67 -10.62 29.22
N ALA A 2 -6.87 -9.49 28.54
CA ALA A 2 -5.78 -8.86 27.81
C ALA A 2 -4.65 -8.52 28.79
N ARG A 3 -3.41 -8.91 28.47
CA ARG A 3 -2.25 -8.62 29.31
C ARG A 3 -2.06 -7.10 29.31
N LYS A 4 -2.15 -6.47 30.48
CA LYS A 4 -1.97 -5.01 30.60
C LYS A 4 -0.47 -4.71 30.55
N PHE A 5 -0.03 -3.97 29.54
CA PHE A 5 1.36 -3.53 29.46
C PHE A 5 1.62 -2.47 30.53
N ASP A 6 2.77 -2.54 31.21
CA ASP A 6 3.25 -1.42 32.00
C ASP A 6 3.71 -0.27 31.07
N PRO A 7 3.81 0.97 31.57
CA PRO A 7 4.13 2.12 30.73
C PRO A 7 5.47 2.01 30.00
N ILE A 8 6.47 1.36 30.59
CA ILE A 8 7.80 1.20 29.99
C ILE A 8 7.72 0.21 28.84
N THR A 9 7.11 -0.96 29.07
CA THR A 9 6.90 -1.96 28.02
C THR A 9 6.07 -1.39 26.87
N LEU A 10 5.02 -0.62 27.17
CA LEU A 10 4.19 0.01 26.15
C LEU A 10 5.00 0.96 25.26
N GLU A 11 5.79 1.86 25.85
CA GLU A 11 6.62 2.81 25.10
C GLU A 11 7.67 2.08 24.24
N ILE A 12 8.30 1.03 24.78
CA ILE A 12 9.26 0.22 24.01
C ILE A 12 8.58 -0.42 22.79
N LEU A 13 7.39 -1.02 22.97
CA LEU A 13 6.66 -1.64 21.87
C LEU A 13 6.19 -0.59 20.85
N TRP A 14 5.72 0.56 21.31
CA TRP A 14 5.29 1.67 20.47
C TRP A 14 6.43 2.20 19.60
N ARG A 15 7.59 2.49 20.21
CA ARG A 15 8.78 2.94 19.48
C ARG A 15 9.26 1.93 18.46
N ARG A 16 9.18 0.63 18.78
CA ARG A 16 9.53 -0.43 17.83
C ARG A 16 8.60 -0.47 16.62
N LEU A 17 7.30 -0.27 16.81
CA LEU A 17 6.36 -0.20 15.69
C LEU A 17 6.66 0.99 14.78
N ILE A 18 6.89 2.17 15.35
CA ILE A 18 7.28 3.37 14.58
C ILE A 18 8.58 3.10 13.80
N SER A 19 9.62 2.58 14.46
CA SER A 19 10.89 2.27 13.79
C SER A 19 10.75 1.25 12.67
N ILE A 20 9.85 0.27 12.78
CA ILE A 20 9.59 -0.69 11.69
C ILE A 20 9.02 0.04 10.47
N VAL A 21 8.05 0.94 10.68
CA VAL A 21 7.42 1.66 9.56
C VAL A 21 8.39 2.69 8.96
N ASP A 22 9.18 3.38 9.79
CA ASP A 22 10.23 4.29 9.30
C ASP A 22 11.32 3.56 8.50
N GLU A 23 11.67 2.32 8.85
CA GLU A 23 12.60 1.50 8.05
C GLU A 23 11.97 1.07 6.71
N ALA A 24 10.65 0.80 6.69
CA ALA A 24 9.94 0.54 5.44
C ALA A 24 9.93 1.79 4.55
N ASP A 25 9.61 2.95 5.13
CA ASP A 25 9.65 4.26 4.47
C ASP A 25 11.03 4.53 3.86
N ALA A 26 12.09 4.41 4.66
CA ALA A 26 13.45 4.62 4.19
C ALA A 26 13.87 3.59 3.11
N SER A 27 13.29 2.39 3.12
CA SER A 27 13.53 1.40 2.07
C SER A 27 12.89 1.83 0.75
N VAL A 28 11.63 2.23 0.78
CA VAL A 28 10.91 2.78 -0.39
C VAL A 28 11.68 3.97 -0.99
N ALA A 29 12.09 4.95 -0.18
CA ALA A 29 12.84 6.11 -0.68
C ALA A 29 14.13 5.70 -1.42
N ARG A 30 14.81 4.63 -0.97
CA ARG A 30 16.08 4.17 -1.58
C ARG A 30 15.88 3.29 -2.80
N THR A 31 14.74 2.64 -2.95
CA THR A 31 14.43 1.73 -4.06
C THR A 31 13.53 2.37 -5.13
N ALA A 32 12.91 3.51 -4.82
CA ALA A 32 12.04 4.26 -5.72
C ALA A 32 12.74 4.71 -7.00
N PHE A 33 11.99 4.60 -8.10
CA PHE A 33 12.41 4.98 -9.44
C PHE A 33 11.99 6.42 -9.73
N SER A 34 10.80 6.84 -9.28
CA SER A 34 10.33 8.22 -9.44
C SER A 34 10.92 9.18 -8.42
N SER A 35 11.06 10.44 -8.85
CA SER A 35 11.38 11.55 -7.94
C SER A 35 10.23 11.88 -6.98
N LEU A 36 8.99 11.54 -7.34
CA LEU A 36 7.84 11.74 -6.46
C LEU A 36 7.97 10.93 -5.17
N LEU A 37 8.39 9.68 -5.29
CA LEU A 37 8.64 8.85 -4.13
C LEU A 37 9.98 9.19 -3.51
N ARG A 38 11.08 9.11 -4.27
CA ARG A 38 12.44 9.26 -3.74
C ARG A 38 12.71 10.63 -3.10
N ASP A 39 12.27 11.70 -3.76
CA ASP A 39 12.65 13.07 -3.39
C ASP A 39 11.50 13.78 -2.65
N ALA A 40 10.26 13.64 -3.13
CA ALA A 40 9.09 14.31 -2.54
C ALA A 40 8.39 13.49 -1.43
N HIS A 41 8.73 12.21 -1.25
CA HIS A 41 8.12 11.32 -0.26
C HIS A 41 6.59 11.26 -0.39
N ASP A 42 6.08 11.28 -1.63
CA ASP A 42 4.64 11.19 -1.92
C ASP A 42 4.15 9.74 -1.87
N TYR A 43 4.34 9.13 -0.71
CA TYR A 43 3.88 7.80 -0.37
C TYR A 43 3.64 7.70 1.13
N THR A 44 2.96 6.65 1.55
CA THR A 44 2.77 6.36 2.97
C THR A 44 2.89 4.86 3.21
N CYS A 45 3.75 4.49 4.15
CA CYS A 45 3.82 3.14 4.71
C CYS A 45 2.97 3.05 5.98
N MET A 46 2.28 1.92 6.14
CA MET A 46 1.37 1.71 7.26
C MET A 46 1.44 0.28 7.78
N PHE A 47 1.33 0.15 9.10
CA PHE A 47 1.23 -1.10 9.82
C PHE A 47 -0.13 -1.22 10.51
N THR A 48 -0.76 -2.38 10.41
CA THR A 48 -2.10 -2.64 10.97
C THR A 48 -2.11 -3.92 11.79
N ASP A 49 -3.12 -4.09 12.64
CA ASP A 49 -3.40 -5.37 13.27
C ASP A 49 -4.09 -6.37 12.30
N ARG A 50 -4.34 -7.59 12.77
CA ARG A 50 -5.02 -8.64 11.98
C ARG A 50 -6.42 -8.29 11.45
N HIS A 51 -7.03 -7.21 11.94
CA HIS A 51 -8.36 -6.76 11.53
C HIS A 51 -8.30 -5.49 10.66
N GLY A 52 -7.09 -5.09 10.24
CA GLY A 52 -6.85 -3.88 9.46
C GLY A 52 -7.03 -2.59 10.26
N ARG A 53 -6.98 -2.64 11.60
CA ARG A 53 -6.92 -1.40 12.41
C ARG A 53 -5.49 -0.90 12.37
N GLU A 54 -5.31 0.32 11.88
CA GLU A 54 -4.02 0.98 11.87
C GLU A 54 -3.40 1.05 13.27
N LEU A 55 -2.10 0.76 13.33
CA LEU A 55 -1.29 0.87 14.53
C LEU A 55 -0.21 1.95 14.40
N ALA A 56 0.43 2.06 13.24
CA ALA A 56 1.48 3.04 12.99
C ALA A 56 1.59 3.38 11.50
N GLN A 57 2.08 4.60 11.22
CA GLN A 57 2.43 5.12 9.90
C GLN A 57 3.85 5.69 9.93
N GLY A 58 4.44 5.84 8.75
CA GLY A 58 5.77 6.43 8.60
C GLY A 58 5.78 7.89 9.07
N THR A 59 6.87 8.31 9.70
CA THR A 59 7.01 9.67 10.24
C THR A 59 6.89 10.75 9.17
N PHE A 60 7.26 10.44 7.92
CA PHE A 60 7.18 11.34 6.76
C PHE A 60 5.89 11.19 5.94
N CYS A 61 4.90 10.44 6.43
CA CYS A 61 3.65 10.23 5.69
C CYS A 61 2.97 11.55 5.30
N THR A 62 2.40 11.58 4.10
CA THR A 62 1.68 12.76 3.63
C THR A 62 0.31 12.85 4.34
N PRO A 63 -0.07 14.02 4.90
CA PRO A 63 -1.32 14.15 5.65
C PRO A 63 -2.58 13.76 4.89
N GLY A 64 -2.59 13.93 3.56
CA GLY A 64 -3.71 13.57 2.69
C GLY A 64 -3.97 12.06 2.64
N GLN A 65 -2.89 11.26 2.57
CA GLN A 65 -2.97 9.80 2.51
C GLN A 65 -3.23 9.19 3.89
N ALA A 66 -2.63 9.76 4.95
CA ALA A 66 -2.69 9.23 6.32
C ALA A 66 -4.11 8.86 6.79
N GLY A 67 -5.08 9.78 6.63
CA GLY A 67 -6.46 9.56 7.07
C GLY A 67 -7.26 8.62 6.17
N ALA A 68 -7.10 8.75 4.85
CA ALA A 68 -7.83 7.94 3.87
C ALA A 68 -7.39 6.47 3.92
N MET A 69 -6.08 6.22 4.08
CA MET A 69 -5.51 4.88 4.17
C MET A 69 -6.04 4.07 5.35
N SER A 70 -6.18 4.67 6.53
CA SER A 70 -6.68 3.98 7.73
C SER A 70 -8.02 3.29 7.49
N LEU A 71 -8.92 3.95 6.78
CA LEU A 71 -10.24 3.42 6.42
C LEU A 71 -10.19 2.54 5.17
N GLY A 72 -9.46 2.97 4.15
CA GLY A 72 -9.40 2.30 2.85
C GLY A 72 -8.73 0.95 2.93
N VAL A 73 -7.53 0.88 3.53
CA VAL A 73 -6.79 -0.37 3.71
C VAL A 73 -7.56 -1.36 4.56
N LYS A 74 -8.24 -0.90 5.61
CA LYS A 74 -9.12 -1.77 6.38
C LYS A 74 -10.18 -2.41 5.48
N LYS A 75 -10.85 -1.63 4.62
CA LYS A 75 -11.86 -2.16 3.69
C LYS A 75 -11.24 -3.11 2.65
N ILE A 76 -10.04 -2.82 2.14
CA ILE A 76 -9.30 -3.70 1.22
C ILE A 76 -9.00 -5.05 1.88
N ILE A 77 -8.55 -5.04 3.14
CA ILE A 77 -8.31 -6.26 3.93
C ILE A 77 -9.59 -7.09 4.06
N HIS A 78 -10.73 -6.45 4.28
CA HIS A 78 -12.03 -7.14 4.40
C HIS A 78 -12.71 -7.42 3.05
N HIS A 79 -12.08 -7.07 1.92
CA HIS A 79 -12.57 -7.44 0.59
C HIS A 79 -12.37 -8.95 0.33
N PHE A 80 -11.34 -9.54 0.93
CA PHE A 80 -11.06 -10.96 0.91
C PHE A 80 -11.37 -11.57 2.29
N PRO A 81 -11.88 -12.81 2.36
CA PRO A 81 -11.98 -13.52 3.64
C PRO A 81 -10.59 -13.67 4.29
N LEU A 82 -10.51 -13.44 5.60
CA LEU A 82 -9.21 -13.45 6.32
C LEU A 82 -8.49 -14.82 6.21
N GLU A 83 -9.26 -15.89 6.05
CA GLU A 83 -8.81 -17.27 5.86
C GLU A 83 -8.26 -17.57 4.47
N GLU A 84 -8.43 -16.67 3.49
CA GLU A 84 -7.89 -16.84 2.14
C GLU A 84 -6.46 -16.32 2.00
N TYR A 85 -6.03 -15.41 2.89
CA TYR A 85 -4.66 -14.91 2.89
C TYR A 85 -3.67 -16.04 3.13
N ARG A 86 -2.57 -16.03 2.36
CA ARG A 86 -1.44 -16.94 2.52
C ARG A 86 -0.14 -16.14 2.71
N PRO A 87 0.87 -16.72 3.39
CA PRO A 87 2.21 -16.14 3.43
C PRO A 87 2.73 -15.88 2.02
N GLY A 88 3.20 -14.65 1.77
CA GLY A 88 3.72 -14.23 0.46
C GLY A 88 2.66 -13.71 -0.51
N ASP A 89 1.38 -13.64 -0.13
CA ASP A 89 0.39 -12.89 -0.90
C ASP A 89 0.73 -11.39 -0.88
N VAL A 90 0.45 -10.70 -1.99
CA VAL A 90 0.48 -9.24 -2.08
C VAL A 90 -0.74 -8.80 -2.87
N ILE A 91 -1.55 -7.91 -2.30
CA ILE A 91 -2.72 -7.31 -2.94
C ILE A 91 -2.31 -5.99 -3.57
N ILE A 92 -2.85 -5.68 -4.74
CA ILE A 92 -2.71 -4.37 -5.41
C ILE A 92 -4.10 -3.79 -5.73
N VAL A 93 -4.24 -2.48 -5.58
CA VAL A 93 -5.49 -1.74 -5.85
C VAL A 93 -5.23 -0.23 -5.98
N ASN A 94 -5.98 0.46 -6.84
CA ASN A 94 -5.99 1.93 -6.89
C ASN A 94 -7.41 2.52 -7.00
N ASP A 95 -8.43 1.76 -6.61
CA ASP A 95 -9.82 2.21 -6.60
C ASP A 95 -9.95 3.53 -5.80
N PRO A 96 -10.33 4.64 -6.45
CA PRO A 96 -10.32 5.96 -5.85
C PRO A 96 -11.40 6.11 -4.77
N TRP A 97 -12.49 5.34 -4.86
CA TRP A 97 -13.56 5.34 -3.85
C TRP A 97 -13.23 4.46 -2.64
N LEU A 98 -12.37 3.46 -2.83
CA LEU A 98 -11.93 2.58 -1.76
C LEU A 98 -10.72 3.14 -1.00
N LEU A 99 -9.81 3.83 -1.69
CA LEU A 99 -8.50 4.21 -1.16
C LEU A 99 -8.31 5.72 -0.98
N ALA A 100 -7.77 6.43 -1.97
CA ALA A 100 -7.17 7.76 -1.81
C ALA A 100 -7.79 8.86 -2.70
N GLY A 101 -8.91 8.59 -3.38
CA GLY A 101 -9.67 9.62 -4.11
C GLY A 101 -9.26 9.86 -5.56
N HIS A 102 -8.23 9.19 -6.06
CA HIS A 102 -7.76 9.26 -7.46
C HIS A 102 -6.95 8.01 -7.84
N LEU A 103 -6.80 7.75 -9.14
CA LEU A 103 -6.17 6.52 -9.66
C LEU A 103 -4.65 6.48 -9.52
N ASN A 104 -3.99 7.63 -9.36
CA ASN A 104 -2.53 7.71 -9.27
C ASN A 104 -1.96 7.04 -8.02
N ASP A 105 -2.77 6.92 -6.98
CA ASP A 105 -2.38 6.33 -5.70
C ASP A 105 -2.63 4.82 -5.75
N ILE A 106 -1.55 4.07 -5.95
CA ILE A 106 -1.60 2.60 -5.99
C ILE A 106 -1.23 2.07 -4.61
N CYS A 107 -2.12 1.31 -4.00
CA CYS A 107 -1.87 0.57 -2.78
C CYS A 107 -1.32 -0.82 -3.10
N VAL A 108 -0.23 -1.19 -2.42
CA VAL A 108 0.20 -2.59 -2.26
C VAL A 108 0.07 -2.99 -0.80
N LEU A 109 -0.41 -4.21 -0.54
CA LEU A 109 -0.70 -4.70 0.80
C LEU A 109 -0.29 -6.15 0.97
N SER A 110 0.37 -6.46 2.09
CA SER A 110 0.86 -7.81 2.39
C SER A 110 0.41 -8.28 3.78
N PRO A 111 -0.11 -9.51 3.91
CA PRO A 111 -0.39 -10.12 5.19
C PRO A 111 0.90 -10.54 5.91
N ILE A 112 0.90 -10.41 7.23
CA ILE A 112 2.02 -10.78 8.09
C ILE A 112 1.61 -11.98 8.94
N PHE A 113 2.38 -13.05 8.83
CA PHE A 113 2.17 -14.30 9.55
C PHE A 113 3.22 -14.51 10.64
N TYR A 114 2.79 -15.00 11.80
CA TYR A 114 3.68 -15.45 12.86
C TYR A 114 3.22 -16.83 13.34
N LYS A 115 4.11 -17.83 13.26
CA LYS A 115 3.82 -19.23 13.62
C LYS A 115 2.59 -19.82 12.92
N GLY A 116 2.33 -19.41 11.68
CA GLY A 116 1.19 -19.89 10.89
C GLY A 116 -0.10 -19.08 11.06
N ASP A 117 -0.15 -18.16 12.03
CA ASP A 117 -1.31 -17.30 12.25
C ASP A 117 -1.15 -15.94 11.57
N LEU A 118 -2.21 -15.45 10.93
CA LEU A 118 -2.31 -14.08 10.44
C LEU A 118 -2.40 -13.11 11.63
N VAL A 119 -1.37 -12.29 11.82
CA VAL A 119 -1.24 -11.39 12.98
C VAL A 119 -1.37 -9.90 12.66
N ALA A 120 -1.08 -9.52 11.42
CA ALA A 120 -1.04 -8.11 11.00
C ALA A 120 -1.08 -8.00 9.47
N PHE A 121 -1.19 -6.77 8.97
CA PHE A 121 -0.90 -6.43 7.58
C PHE A 121 0.00 -5.21 7.54
N THR A 122 0.80 -5.13 6.48
CA THR A 122 1.50 -3.90 6.07
C THR A 122 0.93 -3.43 4.74
N ALA A 123 0.88 -2.12 4.55
CA ALA A 123 0.43 -1.51 3.30
C ALA A 123 1.31 -0.31 2.95
N CYS A 124 1.55 -0.12 1.67
CA CYS A 124 2.16 1.08 1.12
C CYS A 124 1.21 1.66 0.07
N VAL A 125 1.06 2.99 0.05
CA VAL A 125 0.38 3.70 -1.03
C VAL A 125 1.40 4.60 -1.68
N PHE A 126 1.53 4.48 -3.00
CA PHE A 126 2.52 5.17 -3.80
C PHE A 126 1.83 6.09 -4.80
N HIS A 127 2.18 7.36 -4.79
CA HIS A 127 1.70 8.30 -5.80
C HIS A 127 2.50 8.18 -7.10
N HIS A 128 1.81 7.85 -8.19
CA HIS A 128 2.43 7.72 -9.51
C HIS A 128 2.10 8.93 -10.39
N SER A 129 3.11 9.52 -11.03
CA SER A 129 2.90 10.62 -11.99
C SER A 129 2.11 10.22 -13.23
N ASP A 130 2.07 8.92 -13.52
CA ASP A 130 1.47 8.38 -14.74
C ASP A 130 0.68 7.11 -14.43
N ILE A 131 -0.59 7.15 -14.82
CA ILE A 131 -1.53 6.03 -14.69
C ILE A 131 -2.22 5.75 -16.04
N GLY A 132 -1.64 6.24 -17.15
CA GLY A 132 -2.29 6.20 -18.45
C GLY A 132 -3.36 7.29 -18.58
N GLY A 133 -4.47 6.98 -19.26
CA GLY A 133 -5.61 7.89 -19.39
C GLY A 133 -5.30 9.18 -20.15
N ARG A 134 -6.19 10.17 -20.06
CA ARG A 134 -6.04 11.50 -20.63
C ARG A 134 -5.46 12.43 -19.57
N VAL A 135 -4.35 13.08 -19.89
CA VAL A 135 -3.73 14.09 -19.02
C VAL A 135 -4.50 15.40 -19.15
N SER A 136 -5.59 15.52 -18.39
CA SER A 136 -6.45 16.70 -18.37
C SER A 136 -7.17 16.84 -17.04
N SER A 137 -7.45 18.08 -16.63
CA SER A 137 -8.23 18.39 -15.43
C SER A 137 -9.74 18.47 -15.68
N ASP A 138 -10.17 18.31 -16.94
CA ASP A 138 -11.58 18.39 -17.37
C ASP A 138 -12.18 17.04 -17.77
N ASN A 139 -11.52 15.94 -17.40
CA ASN A 139 -12.07 14.58 -17.54
C ASN A 139 -13.43 14.51 -16.81
N ARG A 140 -14.41 13.85 -17.42
CA ARG A 140 -15.79 13.78 -16.91
C ARG A 140 -16.09 12.43 -16.28
N GLU A 141 -15.38 11.39 -16.70
CA GLU A 141 -15.54 10.03 -16.22
C GLU A 141 -14.20 9.45 -15.78
N VAL A 142 -14.22 8.59 -14.75
CA VAL A 142 -13.00 7.91 -14.24
C VAL A 142 -12.29 7.09 -15.33
N TYR A 143 -13.01 6.62 -16.33
CA TYR A 143 -12.47 5.85 -17.45
C TYR A 143 -11.58 6.69 -18.37
N GLU A 144 -11.69 8.02 -18.30
CA GLU A 144 -10.78 8.93 -18.99
C GLU A 144 -9.48 9.13 -18.20
N GLU A 145 -9.46 8.83 -16.90
CA GLU A 145 -8.33 9.16 -16.01
C GLU A 145 -7.21 8.13 -16.04
N GLY A 146 -7.49 6.90 -16.50
CA GLY A 146 -6.47 5.90 -16.80
C GLY A 146 -6.76 4.52 -16.24
N LEU A 147 -5.70 3.83 -15.86
CA LEU A 147 -5.74 2.44 -15.44
C LEU A 147 -6.45 2.31 -14.09
N PHE A 148 -7.55 1.55 -14.09
CA PHE A 148 -8.24 1.14 -12.88
C PHE A 148 -7.84 -0.30 -12.53
N ILE A 149 -7.26 -0.48 -11.34
CA ILE A 149 -6.81 -1.74 -10.77
C ILE A 149 -7.79 -2.10 -9.63
N PRO A 150 -8.70 -3.07 -9.85
CA PRO A 150 -9.54 -3.58 -8.77
C PRO A 150 -8.70 -4.32 -7.73
N PRO A 151 -9.21 -4.58 -6.51
CA PRO A 151 -8.51 -5.41 -5.53
C PRO A 151 -8.20 -6.80 -6.09
N ILE A 152 -6.92 -7.06 -6.35
CA ILE A 152 -6.45 -8.34 -6.92
C ILE A 152 -5.10 -8.73 -6.30
N LYS A 153 -4.76 -10.02 -6.38
CA LYS A 153 -3.44 -10.51 -5.98
C LYS A 153 -2.39 -10.17 -7.05
N LEU A 154 -1.44 -9.31 -6.69
CA LEU A 154 -0.20 -9.11 -7.44
C LEU A 154 0.77 -10.26 -7.22
N TYR A 155 0.87 -10.75 -6.00
CA TYR A 155 1.57 -12.00 -5.68
C TYR A 155 0.60 -12.97 -5.01
N GLU A 156 0.68 -14.23 -5.41
CA GLU A 156 -0.04 -15.33 -4.77
C GLU A 156 0.98 -16.33 -4.22
N ALA A 157 1.02 -16.47 -2.90
CA ALA A 157 1.97 -17.31 -2.17
C ALA A 157 3.44 -17.11 -2.62
N GLY A 158 3.84 -15.86 -2.83
CA GLY A 158 5.20 -15.48 -3.25
C GLY A 158 5.46 -15.58 -4.75
N LYS A 159 4.48 -16.00 -5.56
CA LYS A 159 4.58 -16.02 -7.03
C LYS A 159 3.95 -14.77 -7.62
N LEU A 160 4.73 -14.02 -8.41
CA LEU A 160 4.25 -12.84 -9.14
C LEU A 160 3.19 -13.24 -10.17
N ASN A 161 2.11 -12.47 -10.23
CA ASN A 161 1.15 -12.48 -11.31
C ASN A 161 1.67 -11.62 -12.48
N GLU A 162 2.47 -12.25 -13.34
CA GLU A 162 3.10 -11.60 -14.50
C GLU A 162 2.06 -10.94 -15.42
N SER A 163 0.86 -11.52 -15.55
CA SER A 163 -0.19 -10.96 -16.41
C SER A 163 -0.72 -9.63 -15.89
N VAL A 164 -0.88 -9.49 -14.57
CA VAL A 164 -1.25 -8.20 -13.96
C VAL A 164 -0.13 -7.18 -14.13
N MET A 165 1.12 -7.59 -13.92
CA MET A 165 2.26 -6.69 -14.07
C MET A 165 2.42 -6.21 -15.53
N GLU A 166 2.29 -7.10 -16.51
CA GLU A 166 2.33 -6.74 -17.92
C GLU A 166 1.12 -5.87 -18.33
N MET A 167 -0.07 -6.14 -17.80
CA MET A 167 -1.23 -5.26 -18.01
C MET A 167 -0.94 -3.83 -17.54
N ILE A 168 -0.37 -3.67 -16.35
CA ILE A 168 0.02 -2.33 -15.83
C ILE A 168 1.06 -1.69 -16.75
N ARG A 169 2.13 -2.42 -17.08
CA ARG A 169 3.22 -1.97 -17.95
C ARG A 169 2.70 -1.39 -19.27
N TRP A 170 1.76 -2.06 -19.92
CA TRP A 170 1.25 -1.65 -21.24
C TRP A 170 0.20 -0.54 -21.20
N ASN A 171 -0.29 -0.15 -20.02
CA ASN A 171 -1.31 0.89 -19.86
C ASN A 171 -0.76 2.20 -19.29
N VAL A 172 0.56 2.31 -19.12
CA VAL A 172 1.25 3.52 -18.65
C VAL A 172 2.32 3.94 -19.66
N ARG A 173 2.66 5.23 -19.68
CA ARG A 173 3.69 5.87 -20.51
C ARG A 173 5.10 5.72 -19.94
N THR A 174 5.26 5.60 -18.61
CA THR A 174 6.56 5.42 -17.95
C THR A 174 6.65 4.05 -17.24
N PRO A 175 6.61 2.93 -18.00
CA PRO A 175 6.48 1.59 -17.44
C PRO A 175 7.59 1.20 -16.46
N GLU A 176 8.84 1.54 -16.74
CA GLU A 176 9.97 1.20 -15.86
C GLU A 176 9.87 1.93 -14.52
N GLN A 177 9.39 3.17 -14.54
CA GLN A 177 9.20 3.97 -13.33
C GLN A 177 8.02 3.42 -12.52
N VAL A 178 6.85 3.22 -13.14
CA VAL A 178 5.65 2.72 -12.44
C VAL A 178 5.86 1.31 -11.89
N VAL A 179 6.40 0.38 -12.68
CA VAL A 179 6.66 -0.98 -12.21
C VAL A 179 7.78 -1.02 -11.16
N GLY A 180 8.79 -0.14 -11.30
CA GLY A 180 9.85 0.00 -10.31
C GLY A 180 9.33 0.49 -8.95
N ASP A 181 8.47 1.51 -8.97
CA ASP A 181 7.84 2.08 -7.79
C ASP A 181 6.89 1.08 -7.10
N ILE A 182 6.06 0.34 -7.84
CA ILE A 182 5.21 -0.74 -7.30
C ILE A 182 6.03 -1.83 -6.58
N ARG A 183 7.28 -2.04 -7.00
CA ARG A 183 8.18 -3.08 -6.47
C ARG A 183 9.18 -2.56 -5.42
N SER A 184 9.10 -1.27 -5.08
CA SER A 184 9.97 -0.62 -4.09
C SER A 184 9.66 -1.04 -2.66
#